data_AF-A0A8H3CB42-F1
#
_entry.id   AF-A0A8H3CB42-F1
#
_cell.length_a   1.000
_cell.length_b   1.000
_cell.length_c   1.000
_cell.angle_alpha   90.00
_cell.angle_beta   90.00
_cell.angle_gamma   90.00
#
_symmetry.space_group_name_H-M   'P 1'
#
loop_
_entity.id
_entity.type
_entity.pdbx_description
1 polymer ?
#
loop_
_entity_poly.entity_id
_entity_poly.type
_entity_poly.pdbx_seq_one_letter_code
_entity_poly.pdbx_strand_id
1 'polypeptide(L)'
;AYLQIKDAVLEDKPQAALVTPTIPPLLDTFATEIEQSLVQQNPLSQELHRVTKDLAKLPAIEPQVVHQKDWIFISNIECNLSSQDVPIEDEIVSCLDTIKSSLRRSDSSLQPKHIVNVMLLLSDMDLFPRVNKAYAEYFGTSPPSRACVAVDLPKGTRVRVSCIAFKDHPTSNPRSGLHVQGISYWAPANIGPYSQAITAQCQTFVSGQIGLIPAQMSFPSPPSFATEAALAFQHAERILDALKDGATSVIQGVIVWVAGEDKLELGRYAWNAFTRASKRGDKQTPAVIVAAKSLPKNAMIEVQVLAHSNTSQPTDHDTDEDEDEDDNTGAELAQVTASSEIQLDYEHKIRTVRGTSSFGIAFANNAGLSSSLLTQPLLLHHEALAVVVFHSPGTDLGAIPRYQAAYIPVRGILSPSGVTWDMAFCIHVPVHSKAR
;
A
#
# COMPACT_ATOMS: atom_id res chain seq x y z
N ALA A 1 -36.97 23.12 -15.30
CA ALA A 1 -38.28 23.22 -14.64
C ALA A 1 -38.03 23.49 -13.17
N TYR A 2 -38.65 24.51 -12.59
CA TYR A 2 -38.58 24.77 -11.15
C TYR A 2 -39.92 24.39 -10.53
N LEU A 3 -39.87 23.64 -9.43
CA LEU A 3 -41.06 23.27 -8.67
C LEU A 3 -41.42 24.47 -7.78
N GLN A 4 -42.48 25.19 -8.12
CA GLN A 4 -43.00 26.28 -7.29
C GLN A 4 -44.07 25.71 -6.35
N ILE A 5 -43.73 25.50 -5.09
CA ILE A 5 -44.67 25.06 -4.05
C ILE A 5 -45.38 26.30 -3.52
N LYS A 6 -46.69 26.43 -3.81
CA LYS A 6 -47.49 27.62 -3.47
C LYS A 6 -47.98 27.64 -2.02
N ASP A 7 -48.21 26.46 -1.43
CA ASP A 7 -48.88 26.29 -0.14
C ASP A 7 -48.04 25.44 0.83
N ALA A 8 -46.72 25.63 0.86
CA ALA A 8 -45.87 24.95 1.85
C ALA A 8 -46.11 25.54 3.24
N VAL A 9 -46.46 24.69 4.20
CA VAL A 9 -46.51 25.05 5.63
C VAL A 9 -45.31 24.42 6.32
N LEU A 10 -44.59 25.21 7.11
CA LEU A 10 -43.50 24.70 7.93
C LEU A 10 -44.12 24.06 9.18
N GLU A 11 -44.21 22.75 9.20
CA GLU A 11 -44.56 22.02 10.41
C GLU A 11 -43.29 21.69 11.18
N ASP A 12 -43.26 22.03 12.46
CA ASP A 12 -42.22 21.52 13.35
C ASP A 12 -42.29 20.00 13.33
N LYS A 13 -41.14 19.35 13.12
CA LYS A 13 -41.06 17.90 13.32
C LYS A 13 -41.64 17.60 14.71
N PRO A 14 -42.55 16.61 14.84
CA PRO A 14 -42.96 16.15 16.16
C PRO A 14 -41.72 15.97 17.00
N GLN A 15 -41.71 16.47 18.25
CA GLN A 15 -40.58 16.26 19.16
C GLN A 15 -40.33 14.76 19.24
N ALA A 16 -39.40 14.28 18.42
CA ALA A 16 -38.95 12.92 18.46
C ALA A 16 -38.41 12.74 19.88
N ALA A 17 -38.82 11.68 20.55
CA ALA A 17 -38.18 11.28 21.79
C ALA A 17 -36.66 11.40 21.58
N LEU A 18 -35.93 11.97 22.55
CA LEU A 18 -34.48 12.08 22.50
C LEU A 18 -33.87 10.68 22.41
N VAL A 19 -33.78 10.14 21.20
CA VAL A 19 -33.09 8.88 20.93
C VAL A 19 -31.62 9.25 20.99
N THR A 20 -30.97 8.87 22.09
CA THR A 20 -29.52 8.99 22.19
C THR A 20 -28.94 8.04 21.13
N PRO A 21 -28.20 8.53 20.14
CA PRO A 21 -27.67 7.67 19.08
C PRO A 21 -26.71 6.66 19.70
N THR A 22 -26.83 5.39 19.32
CA THR A 22 -25.88 4.35 19.73
C THR A 22 -24.52 4.65 19.10
N ILE A 23 -23.52 4.97 19.93
CA ILE A 23 -22.15 5.18 19.50
C ILE A 23 -21.43 3.82 19.56
N PRO A 24 -20.90 3.30 18.44
CA PRO A 24 -20.12 2.07 18.47
C PRO A 24 -18.83 2.27 19.27
N PRO A 25 -18.26 1.20 19.85
CA PRO A 25 -16.95 1.29 20.48
C PRO A 25 -15.89 1.74 19.47
N LEU A 26 -14.86 2.43 19.97
CA LEU A 26 -13.78 2.94 19.12
C LEU A 26 -13.00 1.81 18.44
N LEU A 27 -12.70 0.77 19.21
CA LEU A 27 -11.98 -0.42 18.76
C LEU A 27 -12.94 -1.61 18.69
N ASP A 28 -12.85 -2.34 17.57
CA ASP A 28 -13.43 -3.66 17.41
C ASP A 28 -12.65 -4.67 18.27
N THR A 29 -13.23 -5.86 18.46
CA THR A 29 -12.64 -6.90 19.33
C THR A 29 -11.19 -7.22 18.96
N PHE A 30 -10.90 -7.45 17.67
CA PHE A 30 -9.54 -7.78 17.25
C PHE A 30 -8.57 -6.60 17.40
N ALA A 31 -9.03 -5.36 17.20
CA ALA A 31 -8.20 -4.18 17.37
C ALA A 31 -7.89 -3.93 18.85
N THR A 32 -8.85 -4.23 19.73
CA THR A 32 -8.64 -4.23 21.19
C THR A 32 -7.56 -5.24 21.59
N GLU A 33 -7.53 -6.43 20.98
CA GLU A 33 -6.48 -7.42 21.22
C GLU A 33 -5.09 -6.96 20.73
N ILE A 34 -5.02 -6.24 19.60
CA ILE A 34 -3.78 -5.62 19.12
C ILE A 34 -3.28 -4.59 20.13
N GLU A 35 -4.16 -3.68 20.57
CA GLU A 35 -3.83 -2.65 21.55
C GLU A 35 -3.32 -3.27 22.86
N GLN A 36 -4.07 -4.22 23.43
CA GLN A 36 -3.68 -4.89 24.68
C GLN A 36 -2.36 -5.65 24.55
N SER A 37 -2.15 -6.34 23.43
CA SER A 37 -0.89 -7.06 23.15
C SER A 37 0.31 -6.12 23.17
N LEU A 38 0.14 -4.91 22.62
CA LEU A 38 1.18 -3.87 22.54
C LEU A 38 1.43 -3.19 23.89
N VAL A 39 0.37 -2.89 24.66
CA VAL A 39 0.49 -2.30 26.01
C VAL A 39 1.25 -3.22 26.96
N GLN A 40 1.08 -4.53 26.80
CA GLN A 40 1.79 -5.54 27.60
C GLN A 40 3.23 -5.77 27.16
N GLN A 41 3.65 -5.29 25.97
CA GLN A 41 5.04 -5.39 25.57
C GLN A 41 5.87 -4.39 26.38
N ASN A 42 6.95 -4.89 26.97
CA ASN A 42 8.02 -4.05 27.49
C ASN A 42 9.13 -4.11 26.44
N PRO A 43 9.24 -3.13 25.52
CA PRO A 43 10.26 -3.18 24.49
C PRO A 43 11.62 -3.12 25.17
N LEU A 44 12.28 -4.28 25.30
CA LEU A 44 13.70 -4.31 25.58
C LEU A 44 14.36 -3.52 24.46
N SER A 45 15.12 -2.48 24.82
CA SER A 45 15.94 -1.73 23.88
C SER A 45 16.98 -2.67 23.31
N GLN A 46 16.63 -3.43 22.27
CA GLN A 46 17.63 -4.01 21.41
C GLN A 46 18.32 -2.85 20.70
N GLU A 47 19.66 -2.85 20.69
CA GLU A 47 20.42 -1.97 19.81
C GLU A 47 20.05 -2.37 18.38
N LEU A 48 19.02 -1.70 17.84
CA LEU A 48 18.73 -1.80 16.43
C LEU A 48 19.97 -1.28 15.71
N HIS A 49 20.46 -2.03 14.73
CA HIS A 49 21.53 -1.56 13.87
C HIS A 49 21.07 -0.26 13.21
N ARG A 50 21.63 0.86 13.69
CA ARG A 50 21.44 2.16 13.07
C ARG A 50 22.01 2.06 11.66
N VAL A 51 21.18 2.37 10.67
CA VAL A 51 21.63 2.56 9.30
C VAL A 51 22.34 3.91 9.22
N THR A 52 23.48 4.06 9.91
CA THR A 52 24.36 5.22 9.79
C THR A 52 25.23 5.06 8.55
N LYS A 53 24.60 5.04 7.38
CA LYS A 53 25.29 5.32 6.12
C LYS A 53 24.79 6.63 5.56
N ASP A 54 25.73 7.38 5.00
CA ASP A 54 25.51 8.68 4.39
C ASP A 54 24.62 8.49 3.16
N LEU A 55 23.29 8.52 3.34
CA LEU A 55 22.29 8.37 2.28
C LEU A 55 22.50 9.42 1.16
N ALA A 56 23.22 10.51 1.45
CA ALA A 56 23.65 11.48 0.45
C ALA A 56 24.71 10.95 -0.54
N LYS A 57 25.33 9.78 -0.30
CA LYS A 57 26.31 9.12 -1.18
C LYS A 57 25.71 8.04 -2.07
N LEU A 58 24.39 7.82 -2.01
CA LEU A 58 23.72 6.86 -2.87
C LEU A 58 23.79 7.33 -4.34
N PRO A 59 24.00 6.42 -5.31
CA PRO A 59 24.01 6.76 -6.72
C PRO A 59 22.65 7.30 -7.16
N ALA A 60 22.65 8.14 -8.19
CA ALA A 60 21.42 8.51 -8.87
C ALA A 60 20.75 7.25 -9.43
N ILE A 61 19.43 7.14 -9.23
CA ILE A 61 18.66 5.99 -9.69
C ILE A 61 17.82 6.45 -10.87
N GLU A 62 18.03 5.80 -12.01
CA GLU A 62 17.32 6.17 -13.23
C GLU A 62 15.83 5.78 -13.15
N PRO A 63 14.94 6.62 -13.70
CA PRO A 63 13.55 6.26 -13.98
C PRO A 63 13.45 4.92 -14.74
N GLN A 64 12.52 4.06 -14.32
CA GLN A 64 12.27 2.78 -14.99
C GLN A 64 10.80 2.67 -15.39
N VAL A 65 10.56 1.98 -16.51
CA VAL A 65 9.22 1.61 -16.98
C VAL A 65 9.22 0.13 -17.27
N VAL A 66 8.44 -0.64 -16.51
CA VAL A 66 8.30 -2.08 -16.65
C VAL A 66 6.89 -2.40 -17.09
N HIS A 67 6.78 -3.24 -18.11
CA HIS A 67 5.51 -3.69 -18.67
C HIS A 67 5.30 -5.16 -18.38
N GLN A 68 4.07 -5.50 -18.05
CA GLN A 68 3.62 -6.87 -18.16
C GLN A 68 2.13 -6.96 -18.40
N LYS A 69 1.78 -7.56 -19.53
CA LYS A 69 0.38 -7.69 -19.96
C LYS A 69 -0.30 -6.31 -19.83
N ASP A 70 -1.29 -6.21 -18.96
CA ASP A 70 -2.09 -5.01 -18.75
C ASP A 70 -1.56 -4.12 -17.61
N TRP A 71 -0.49 -4.53 -16.93
CA TRP A 71 0.09 -3.79 -15.82
C TRP A 71 1.35 -3.05 -16.24
N ILE A 72 1.46 -1.81 -15.80
CA ILE A 72 2.60 -0.93 -16.10
C ILE A 72 3.09 -0.32 -14.80
N PHE A 73 4.40 -0.37 -14.62
CA PHE A 73 5.07 0.10 -13.42
C PHE A 73 6.06 1.18 -13.83
N ILE A 74 5.92 2.35 -13.22
CA ILE A 74 6.79 3.48 -13.46
C ILE A 74 7.42 3.84 -12.13
N SER A 75 8.74 3.78 -12.01
CA SER A 75 9.43 3.96 -10.74
C SER A 75 10.52 5.02 -10.80
N ASN A 76 10.87 5.52 -9.61
CA ASN A 76 11.97 6.46 -9.37
C ASN A 76 11.85 7.77 -10.15
N ILE A 77 10.64 8.27 -10.35
CA ILE A 77 10.45 9.57 -11.01
C ILE A 77 10.75 10.67 -10.02
N GLU A 78 11.75 11.48 -10.34
CA GLU A 78 12.13 12.68 -9.61
C GLU A 78 12.31 13.85 -10.59
N CYS A 79 12.24 15.07 -10.05
CA CYS A 79 12.40 16.27 -10.85
C CYS A 79 13.90 16.56 -11.07
N ASN A 80 14.32 16.65 -12.34
CA ASN A 80 15.69 16.99 -12.72
C ASN A 80 15.92 18.49 -12.91
N LEU A 81 15.04 19.35 -12.39
CA LEU A 81 15.19 20.80 -12.57
C LEU A 81 16.45 21.27 -11.83
N SER A 82 17.39 21.82 -12.59
CA SER A 82 18.76 22.15 -12.16
C SER A 82 18.88 23.41 -11.30
N SER A 83 17.77 24.05 -10.92
CA SER A 83 17.74 25.29 -10.13
C SER A 83 17.14 25.07 -8.74
N GLN A 84 17.86 25.47 -7.70
CA GLN A 84 17.46 25.34 -6.28
C GLN A 84 16.20 26.14 -5.88
N ASP A 85 15.69 27.01 -6.76
CA ASP A 85 14.58 27.93 -6.48
C ASP A 85 13.22 27.49 -7.02
N VAL A 86 13.08 26.26 -7.52
CA VAL A 86 11.79 25.79 -8.04
C VAL A 86 10.81 25.56 -6.87
N PRO A 87 9.53 25.97 -6.97
CA PRO A 87 8.50 25.58 -6.02
C PRO A 87 8.28 24.05 -5.96
N ILE A 88 7.96 23.51 -4.78
CA ILE A 88 7.72 22.05 -4.66
C ILE A 88 6.51 21.60 -5.50
N GLU A 89 5.54 22.48 -5.72
CA GLU A 89 4.39 22.26 -6.60
C GLU A 89 4.82 21.97 -8.04
N ASP A 90 5.80 22.71 -8.55
CA ASP A 90 6.30 22.54 -9.92
C ASP A 90 7.13 21.25 -10.04
N GLU A 91 7.87 20.86 -8.98
CA GLU A 91 8.57 19.57 -8.95
C GLU A 91 7.60 18.39 -9.02
N ILE A 92 6.54 18.38 -8.21
CA ILE A 92 5.57 17.29 -8.25
C ILE A 92 4.81 17.27 -9.59
N VAL A 93 4.45 18.43 -10.15
CA VAL A 93 3.83 18.52 -11.48
C VAL A 93 4.77 17.94 -12.54
N SER A 94 6.06 18.29 -12.50
CA SER A 94 7.08 17.74 -13.41
C SER A 94 7.19 16.21 -13.30
N CYS A 95 7.17 15.66 -12.09
CA CYS A 95 7.14 14.22 -11.87
C CYS A 95 5.88 13.58 -12.48
N LEU A 96 4.71 14.18 -12.24
CA LEU A 96 3.44 13.66 -12.74
C LEU A 96 3.35 13.74 -14.28
N ASP A 97 3.83 14.81 -14.90
CA ASP A 97 3.93 14.94 -16.36
C ASP A 97 4.89 13.93 -16.99
N THR A 98 5.99 13.63 -16.29
CA THR A 98 6.91 12.56 -16.70
C THR A 98 6.20 11.19 -16.66
N ILE A 99 5.44 10.90 -15.61
CA ILE A 99 4.61 9.69 -15.52
C ILE A 99 3.58 9.65 -16.66
N LYS A 100 2.89 10.77 -16.93
CA LYS A 100 1.94 10.89 -18.06
C LYS A 100 2.57 10.50 -19.39
N SER A 101 3.77 11.02 -19.62
CA SER A 101 4.51 10.84 -20.85
C SER A 101 5.01 9.41 -20.98
N SER A 102 5.45 8.79 -19.87
CA SER A 102 5.79 7.37 -19.80
C SER A 102 4.57 6.49 -20.12
N LEU A 103 3.42 6.73 -19.49
CA LEU A 103 2.18 5.99 -19.78
C LEU A 103 1.78 6.09 -21.25
N ARG A 104 1.82 7.28 -21.85
CA ARG A 104 1.48 7.47 -23.27
C ARG A 104 2.47 6.83 -24.23
N ARG A 105 3.76 6.79 -23.87
CA ARG A 105 4.79 6.05 -24.62
C ARG A 105 4.59 4.55 -24.52
N SER A 106 4.14 4.07 -23.36
CA SER A 106 3.78 2.68 -23.11
C SER A 106 2.56 2.26 -23.94
N ASP A 107 1.51 3.07 -23.98
CA ASP A 107 0.32 2.88 -24.81
C ASP A 107 -0.45 4.22 -24.93
N SER A 108 -0.85 4.60 -26.14
CA SER A 108 -1.51 5.89 -26.39
C SER A 108 -2.87 6.05 -25.70
N SER A 109 -3.53 4.93 -25.36
CA SER A 109 -4.80 4.93 -24.62
C SER A 109 -4.63 5.25 -23.13
N LEU A 110 -3.42 5.10 -22.58
CA LEU A 110 -3.19 5.26 -21.15
C LEU A 110 -3.14 6.73 -20.73
N GLN A 111 -3.94 7.04 -19.72
CA GLN A 111 -4.03 8.33 -19.04
C GLN A 111 -3.84 8.16 -17.52
N PRO A 112 -3.65 9.26 -16.77
CA PRO A 112 -3.51 9.22 -15.31
C PRO A 112 -4.60 8.47 -14.54
N LYS A 113 -5.83 8.43 -15.08
CA LYS A 113 -6.95 7.69 -14.48
C LYS A 113 -6.70 6.17 -14.35
N HIS A 114 -5.78 5.61 -15.13
CA HIS A 114 -5.43 4.19 -15.07
C HIS A 114 -4.42 3.89 -13.98
N ILE A 115 -3.87 4.90 -13.30
CA ILE A 115 -3.01 4.70 -12.15
C ILE A 115 -3.90 4.19 -11.00
N VAL A 116 -3.48 3.08 -10.40
CA VAL A 116 -4.21 2.39 -9.32
C VAL A 116 -3.53 2.59 -7.96
N ASN A 117 -2.22 2.72 -7.93
CA ASN A 117 -1.44 2.91 -6.70
C ASN A 117 -0.24 3.84 -6.94
N VAL A 118 0.06 4.69 -5.95
CA VAL A 118 1.20 5.60 -5.94
C VAL A 118 1.98 5.48 -4.63
N MET A 119 3.30 5.34 -4.76
CA MET A 119 4.26 5.55 -3.68
C MET A 119 4.82 6.96 -3.83
N LEU A 120 4.45 7.87 -2.91
CA LEU A 120 4.85 9.28 -2.93
C LEU A 120 5.81 9.54 -1.78
N LEU A 121 7.11 9.64 -2.10
CA LEU A 121 8.17 9.85 -1.13
C LEU A 121 8.49 11.35 -1.04
N LEU A 122 8.53 11.88 0.17
CA LEU A 122 8.92 13.26 0.45
C LEU A 122 10.23 13.29 1.23
N SER A 123 11.04 14.32 1.03
CA SER A 123 12.21 14.59 1.88
C SER A 123 11.81 15.11 3.26
N ASP A 124 10.65 15.77 3.34
CA ASP A 124 10.09 16.34 4.57
C ASP A 124 8.56 16.34 4.52
N MET A 125 7.92 16.03 5.65
CA MET A 125 6.46 15.98 5.73
C MET A 125 5.84 17.39 5.77
N ASP A 126 6.63 18.44 6.04
CA ASP A 126 6.17 19.83 5.91
C ASP A 126 5.79 20.21 4.47
N LEU A 127 6.30 19.47 3.48
CA LEU A 127 5.94 19.64 2.07
C LEU A 127 4.55 19.11 1.73
N PHE A 128 3.98 18.24 2.58
CA PHE A 128 2.75 17.50 2.33
C PHE A 128 1.55 18.37 1.91
N PRO A 129 1.24 19.51 2.56
CA PRO A 129 0.09 20.32 2.16
C PRO A 129 0.23 20.90 0.75
N ARG A 130 1.43 21.39 0.40
CA ARG A 130 1.74 21.98 -0.91
C ARG A 130 1.71 20.94 -2.02
N VAL A 131 2.35 19.79 -1.78
CA VAL A 131 2.35 18.65 -2.72
C VAL A 131 0.93 18.14 -2.94
N ASN A 132 0.13 17.98 -1.89
CA ASN A 132 -1.26 17.53 -2.03
C ASN A 132 -2.11 18.49 -2.85
N LYS A 133 -1.91 19.80 -2.71
CA LYS A 133 -2.64 20.80 -3.50
C LYS A 133 -2.39 20.58 -4.99
N ALA A 134 -1.13 20.54 -5.42
CA ALA A 134 -0.76 20.31 -6.82
C ALA A 134 -1.18 18.91 -7.32
N TYR A 135 -1.01 17.88 -6.48
CA TYR A 135 -1.38 16.50 -6.81
C TYR A 135 -2.88 16.34 -7.07
N ALA A 136 -3.74 17.03 -6.31
CA ALA A 136 -5.19 16.96 -6.45
C ALA A 136 -5.68 17.39 -7.84
N GLU A 137 -5.04 18.42 -8.41
CA GLU A 137 -5.37 18.95 -9.73
C GLU A 137 -5.10 17.95 -10.86
N TYR A 138 -4.19 17.00 -10.63
CA TYR A 138 -3.76 16.04 -11.63
C TYR A 138 -4.72 14.84 -11.80
N PHE A 139 -5.33 14.37 -10.71
CA PHE A 139 -6.14 13.15 -10.70
C PHE A 139 -7.66 13.39 -10.58
N GLY A 140 -8.09 14.60 -10.22
CA GLY A 140 -9.51 14.94 -10.13
C GLY A 140 -10.27 14.09 -9.10
N THR A 141 -11.41 13.53 -9.50
CA THR A 141 -12.40 12.90 -8.58
C THR A 141 -12.14 11.44 -8.25
N SER A 142 -11.18 10.79 -8.93
CA SER A 142 -10.84 9.37 -8.69
C SER A 142 -9.33 9.19 -8.65
N PRO A 143 -8.63 9.78 -7.67
CA PRO A 143 -7.20 9.58 -7.48
C PRO A 143 -6.84 8.11 -7.20
N PRO A 144 -5.57 7.72 -7.36
CA PRO A 144 -5.14 6.36 -7.03
C PRO A 144 -5.14 6.14 -5.52
N SER A 145 -4.99 4.87 -5.12
CA SER A 145 -4.52 4.55 -3.77
C SER A 145 -3.09 5.08 -3.58
N ARG A 146 -2.69 5.37 -2.35
CA ARG A 146 -1.45 6.07 -2.06
C ARG A 146 -0.87 5.73 -0.69
N ALA A 147 0.44 5.57 -0.65
CA ALA A 147 1.25 5.79 0.56
C ALA A 147 2.07 7.07 0.34
N CYS A 148 2.04 7.97 1.32
CA CYS A 148 2.78 9.23 1.25
C CYS A 148 3.58 9.44 2.53
N VAL A 149 4.87 9.17 2.46
CA VAL A 149 5.75 9.10 3.64
C VAL A 149 6.97 9.97 3.43
N ALA A 150 7.52 10.54 4.51
CA ALA A 150 8.80 11.23 4.45
C ALA A 150 9.93 10.24 4.72
N VAL A 151 10.95 10.30 3.88
CA VAL A 151 12.11 9.42 3.88
C VAL A 151 13.37 10.24 3.62
N ASP A 152 14.54 9.66 3.84
CA ASP A 152 15.81 10.37 3.69
C ASP A 152 16.27 10.32 2.21
N LEU A 153 15.53 11.05 1.35
CA LEU A 153 15.83 11.16 -0.08
C LEU A 153 17.26 11.71 -0.32
N PRO A 154 17.92 11.33 -1.43
CA PRO A 154 19.23 11.85 -1.79
C PRO A 154 19.26 13.38 -1.84
N LYS A 155 20.44 13.96 -1.58
CA LYS A 155 20.61 15.41 -1.57
C LYS A 155 20.19 16.02 -2.91
N GLY A 156 19.29 17.00 -2.86
CA GLY A 156 18.73 17.67 -4.04
C GLY A 156 17.36 17.14 -4.45
N THR A 157 16.97 15.95 -4.01
CA THR A 157 15.64 15.39 -4.30
C THR A 157 14.68 15.70 -3.14
N ARG A 158 13.60 16.43 -3.41
CA ARG A 158 12.57 16.73 -2.40
C ARG A 158 11.33 15.87 -2.50
N VAL A 159 11.04 15.36 -3.69
CA VAL A 159 9.90 14.49 -4.00
C VAL A 159 10.32 13.40 -4.99
N ARG A 160 9.85 12.17 -4.76
CA ARG A 160 9.99 11.05 -5.69
C ARG A 160 8.69 10.27 -5.78
N VAL A 161 8.32 9.89 -6.99
CA VAL A 161 7.05 9.22 -7.30
C VAL A 161 7.31 7.90 -8.00
N SER A 162 6.67 6.84 -7.52
CA SER A 162 6.50 5.58 -8.26
C SER A 162 5.02 5.25 -8.34
N CYS A 163 4.57 4.63 -9.43
CA CYS A 163 3.17 4.29 -9.61
C CYS A 163 2.96 2.96 -10.33
N ILE A 164 1.81 2.37 -10.08
CA ILE A 164 1.27 1.20 -10.76
C ILE A 164 0.07 1.68 -11.57
N ALA A 165 0.03 1.33 -12.85
CA ALA A 165 -1.10 1.55 -13.73
C ALA A 165 -1.62 0.22 -14.28
N PHE A 166 -2.92 0.19 -14.55
CA PHE A 166 -3.61 -0.95 -15.11
C PHE A 166 -4.40 -0.53 -16.35
N LYS A 167 -4.17 -1.24 -17.46
CA LYS A 167 -4.86 -1.05 -18.73
C LYS A 167 -6.19 -1.80 -18.68
N ASP A 168 -7.26 -1.06 -18.39
CA ASP A 168 -8.63 -1.59 -18.47
C ASP A 168 -8.96 -2.03 -19.92
N HIS A 169 -9.51 -3.22 -20.10
CA HIS A 169 -10.17 -3.63 -21.36
C HIS A 169 -11.70 -3.59 -21.21
N PRO A 170 -12.47 -3.52 -22.30
CA PRO A 170 -13.93 -3.58 -22.25
C PRO A 170 -14.49 -4.83 -21.56
N THR A 171 -13.73 -5.93 -21.59
CA THR A 171 -14.02 -7.21 -20.94
C THR A 171 -13.38 -7.36 -19.55
N SER A 172 -12.55 -6.39 -19.13
CA SER A 172 -12.01 -6.33 -17.78
C SER A 172 -13.01 -5.71 -16.83
N ASN A 173 -13.02 -6.14 -15.57
CA ASN A 173 -13.69 -5.35 -14.54
C ASN A 173 -13.05 -3.97 -14.43
N PRO A 174 -13.84 -2.89 -14.50
CA PRO A 174 -13.30 -1.55 -14.52
C PRO A 174 -12.65 -1.23 -13.18
N ARG A 175 -11.59 -0.42 -13.22
CA ARG A 175 -11.03 0.22 -12.03
C ARG A 175 -12.14 0.85 -11.18
N SER A 176 -12.27 0.37 -9.95
CA SER A 176 -13.21 0.87 -8.94
C SER A 176 -12.46 1.50 -7.78
N GLY A 177 -13.00 2.57 -7.20
CA GLY A 177 -12.35 3.29 -6.10
C GLY A 177 -13.30 3.56 -4.94
N LEU A 178 -12.85 3.25 -3.72
CA LEU A 178 -13.55 3.55 -2.49
C LEU A 178 -13.02 4.86 -1.90
N HIS A 179 -13.94 5.79 -1.63
CA HIS A 179 -13.65 7.09 -1.01
C HIS A 179 -14.50 7.28 0.25
N VAL A 180 -13.85 7.47 1.40
CA VAL A 180 -14.50 7.93 2.63
C VAL A 180 -14.38 9.44 2.67
N GLN A 181 -15.47 10.13 2.30
CA GLN A 181 -15.49 11.59 2.13
C GLN A 181 -16.04 12.35 3.35
N GLY A 182 -16.57 11.64 4.35
CA GLY A 182 -17.24 12.24 5.49
C GLY A 182 -16.77 11.68 6.82
N ILE A 183 -16.97 12.48 7.88
CA ILE A 183 -16.75 12.05 9.27
C ILE A 183 -17.72 10.91 9.57
N SER A 184 -17.19 9.81 10.11
CA SER A 184 -17.93 8.59 10.37
C SER A 184 -17.39 7.88 11.62
N TYR A 185 -18.04 6.79 12.06
CA TYR A 185 -17.50 5.93 13.11
C TYR A 185 -16.70 4.73 12.59
N TRP A 186 -16.75 4.47 11.27
CA TRP A 186 -16.21 3.23 10.70
C TRP A 186 -14.81 3.43 10.12
N ALA A 187 -14.53 4.50 9.37
CA ALA A 187 -13.20 4.79 8.85
C ALA A 187 -12.93 6.31 8.73
N PRO A 188 -11.66 6.73 8.81
CA PRO A 188 -11.30 8.13 8.66
C PRO A 188 -11.59 8.66 7.26
N ALA A 189 -12.05 9.91 7.20
CA ALA A 189 -12.12 10.63 5.94
C ALA A 189 -10.71 10.81 5.34
N ASN A 190 -10.61 10.86 4.01
CA ASN A 190 -9.32 11.05 3.36
C ASN A 190 -8.73 12.43 3.73
N ILE A 191 -7.48 12.45 4.21
CA ILE A 191 -6.78 13.70 4.59
C ILE A 191 -6.04 14.35 3.41
N GLY A 192 -6.15 13.78 2.22
CA GLY A 192 -5.47 14.21 1.00
C GLY A 192 -6.14 13.63 -0.25
N PRO A 193 -5.62 13.96 -1.44
CA PRO A 193 -6.18 13.53 -2.72
C PRO A 193 -5.80 12.09 -3.07
N TYR A 194 -6.41 11.12 -2.38
CA TYR A 194 -6.24 9.69 -2.62
C TYR A 194 -7.55 8.95 -2.37
N SER A 195 -7.70 7.76 -2.96
CA SER A 195 -8.79 6.82 -2.61
C SER A 195 -8.34 5.92 -1.47
N GLN A 196 -9.21 5.64 -0.49
CA GLN A 196 -8.90 4.67 0.58
C GLN A 196 -8.55 3.30 0.01
N ALA A 197 -9.21 2.89 -1.07
CA ALA A 197 -8.79 1.73 -1.86
C ALA A 197 -9.08 1.93 -3.35
N ILE A 198 -8.25 1.31 -4.19
CA ILE A 198 -8.53 1.10 -5.62
C ILE A 198 -8.52 -0.39 -5.90
N THR A 199 -9.55 -0.88 -6.57
CA THR A 199 -9.64 -2.24 -7.08
C THR A 199 -9.57 -2.24 -8.60
N ALA A 200 -8.71 -3.07 -9.19
CA ALA A 200 -8.64 -3.30 -10.63
C ALA A 200 -8.48 -4.80 -10.89
N GLN A 201 -9.29 -5.38 -11.78
CA GLN A 201 -9.47 -6.83 -11.89
C GLN A 201 -9.82 -7.47 -10.54
N CYS A 202 -8.96 -8.34 -10.00
CA CYS A 202 -9.11 -8.96 -8.68
C CYS A 202 -8.19 -8.34 -7.63
N GLN A 203 -7.45 -7.28 -7.97
CA GLN A 203 -6.43 -6.66 -7.14
C GLN A 203 -6.96 -5.43 -6.44
N THR A 204 -6.74 -5.34 -5.13
CA THR A 204 -7.13 -4.22 -4.30
C THR A 204 -5.92 -3.62 -3.61
N PHE A 205 -5.68 -2.35 -3.87
CA PHE A 205 -4.65 -1.54 -3.23
C PHE A 205 -5.32 -0.64 -2.19
N VAL A 206 -5.10 -0.93 -0.91
CA VAL A 206 -5.54 -0.08 0.21
C VAL A 206 -4.44 0.94 0.50
N SER A 207 -4.82 2.20 0.50
CA SER A 207 -3.92 3.31 0.85
C SER A 207 -3.39 3.18 2.26
N GLY A 208 -2.33 3.93 2.58
CA GLY A 208 -1.80 4.01 3.93
C GLY A 208 -2.86 4.46 4.94
N GLN A 209 -3.13 3.60 5.92
CA GLN A 209 -4.05 3.87 7.02
C GLN A 209 -3.28 4.30 8.26
N ILE A 210 -3.51 5.53 8.71
CA ILE A 210 -2.99 6.06 9.98
C ILE A 210 -4.04 5.92 11.09
N GLY A 211 -3.59 5.86 12.35
CA GLY A 211 -4.42 5.61 13.54
C GLY A 211 -5.31 6.78 13.99
N LEU A 212 -6.05 7.43 13.09
CA LEU A 212 -7.01 8.48 13.44
C LEU A 212 -8.27 7.90 14.07
N ILE A 213 -8.86 8.63 15.01
CA ILE A 213 -10.24 8.41 15.48
C ILE A 213 -11.19 8.91 14.36
N PRO A 214 -11.95 8.03 13.68
CA PRO A 214 -12.74 8.41 12.50
C PRO A 214 -13.71 9.57 12.73
N ALA A 215 -14.37 9.58 13.89
CA ALA A 215 -15.40 10.56 14.22
C ALA A 215 -14.84 11.94 14.58
N GLN A 216 -13.53 12.02 14.88
CA GLN A 216 -12.87 13.24 15.36
C GLN A 216 -11.80 13.74 14.40
N MET A 217 -11.30 12.88 13.51
CA MET A 217 -10.19 13.18 12.59
C MET A 217 -8.91 13.65 13.33
N SER A 218 -8.74 13.19 14.57
CA SER A 218 -7.59 13.42 15.45
C SER A 218 -6.98 12.11 15.93
N PHE A 219 -5.75 12.16 16.43
CA PHE A 219 -5.11 11.01 17.09
C PHE A 219 -5.66 10.81 18.51
N PRO A 220 -5.49 9.61 19.10
CA PRO A 220 -5.78 9.35 20.50
C PRO A 220 -5.07 10.33 21.44
N SER A 221 -5.75 10.71 22.53
CA SER A 221 -5.19 11.55 23.60
C SER A 221 -5.44 10.87 24.95
N PRO A 222 -4.39 10.54 25.73
CA PRO A 222 -2.97 10.80 25.45
C PRO A 222 -2.44 9.99 24.24
N PRO A 223 -1.33 10.44 23.59
CA PRO A 223 -0.73 9.70 22.48
C PRO A 223 -0.34 8.27 22.89
N SER A 224 -0.67 7.30 22.05
CA SER A 224 -0.44 5.88 22.31
C SER A 224 -0.15 5.14 21.00
N PHE A 225 1.05 4.58 20.88
CA PHE A 225 1.42 3.77 19.71
C PHE A 225 0.47 2.58 19.57
N ALA A 226 0.13 1.93 20.70
CA ALA A 226 -0.75 0.77 20.72
C ALA A 226 -2.13 1.07 20.13
N THR A 227 -2.71 2.21 20.52
CA THR A 227 -4.03 2.64 20.05
C THR A 227 -3.97 3.08 18.59
N GLU A 228 -2.94 3.82 18.17
CA GLU A 228 -2.77 4.20 16.77
C GLU A 228 -2.58 2.97 15.86
N ALA A 229 -1.79 1.98 16.30
CA ALA A 229 -1.57 0.74 15.56
C ALA A 229 -2.86 -0.08 15.43
N ALA A 230 -3.61 -0.25 16.53
CA ALA A 230 -4.90 -0.91 16.52
C ALA A 230 -5.88 -0.24 15.54
N LEU A 231 -5.97 1.09 15.57
CA LEU A 231 -6.80 1.86 14.65
C LEU A 231 -6.34 1.72 13.19
N ALA A 232 -5.03 1.80 12.91
CA ALA A 232 -4.50 1.68 11.56
C ALA A 232 -4.86 0.33 10.91
N PHE A 233 -4.64 -0.78 11.62
CA PHE A 233 -5.06 -2.11 11.14
C PHE A 233 -6.58 -2.24 11.04
N GLN A 234 -7.32 -1.67 12.00
CA GLN A 234 -8.78 -1.65 11.97
C GLN A 234 -9.33 -0.95 10.73
N HIS A 235 -8.78 0.20 10.39
CA HIS A 235 -9.22 0.96 9.20
C HIS A 235 -8.96 0.17 7.93
N ALA A 236 -7.81 -0.50 7.82
CA ALA A 236 -7.49 -1.35 6.67
C ALA A 236 -8.49 -2.50 6.52
N GLU A 237 -8.83 -3.20 7.60
CA GLU A 237 -9.85 -4.27 7.62
C GLU A 237 -11.23 -3.74 7.26
N ARG A 238 -11.66 -2.62 7.85
CA ARG A 238 -12.98 -2.04 7.59
C ARG A 238 -13.11 -1.52 6.16
N ILE A 239 -12.02 -1.00 5.58
CA ILE A 239 -11.98 -0.63 4.15
C ILE A 239 -12.15 -1.88 3.29
N LEU A 240 -11.43 -2.97 3.59
CA LEU A 240 -11.59 -4.22 2.85
C LEU A 240 -13.02 -4.77 2.98
N ASP A 241 -13.60 -4.75 4.18
CA ASP A 241 -14.98 -5.21 4.44
C ASP A 241 -16.04 -4.39 3.69
N ALA A 242 -15.77 -3.10 3.45
CA ALA A 242 -16.69 -2.22 2.72
C ALA A 242 -16.66 -2.41 1.20
N LEU A 243 -15.67 -3.12 0.65
CA LEU A 243 -15.60 -3.43 -0.78
C LEU A 243 -16.61 -4.52 -1.15
N LYS A 244 -17.09 -4.50 -2.41
CA LYS A 244 -18.06 -5.47 -2.93
C LYS A 244 -17.62 -6.92 -2.70
N ASP A 245 -16.35 -7.20 -2.95
CA ASP A 245 -15.75 -8.52 -2.74
C ASP A 245 -15.01 -8.62 -1.39
N GLY A 246 -15.36 -7.76 -0.44
CA GLY A 246 -14.70 -7.68 0.86
C GLY A 246 -14.71 -9.02 1.59
N ALA A 247 -15.86 -9.69 1.61
CA ALA A 247 -16.04 -10.97 2.31
C ALA A 247 -15.07 -12.07 1.86
N THR A 248 -14.62 -12.05 0.59
CA THR A 248 -13.70 -13.03 0.01
C THR A 248 -12.28 -12.47 -0.14
N SER A 249 -12.04 -11.21 0.23
CA SER A 249 -10.73 -10.58 0.06
C SER A 249 -9.68 -11.20 0.99
N VAL A 250 -8.54 -11.59 0.41
CA VAL A 250 -7.37 -12.14 1.11
C VAL A 250 -6.23 -11.13 1.02
N ILE A 251 -5.54 -10.89 2.14
CA ILE A 251 -4.37 -10.01 2.16
C ILE A 251 -3.19 -10.71 1.48
N GLN A 252 -2.66 -10.13 0.41
CA GLN A 252 -1.50 -10.65 -0.31
C GLN A 252 -0.18 -10.11 0.24
N GLY A 253 -0.17 -8.86 0.72
CA GLY A 253 1.03 -8.21 1.21
C GLY A 253 0.74 -7.00 2.08
N VAL A 254 1.63 -6.69 3.02
CA VAL A 254 1.49 -5.54 3.93
C VAL A 254 2.81 -4.78 4.07
N ILE A 255 2.74 -3.46 4.03
CA ILE A 255 3.84 -2.57 4.43
C ILE A 255 3.39 -1.80 5.66
N VAL A 256 4.12 -1.97 6.76
CA VAL A 256 3.91 -1.25 8.02
C VAL A 256 4.97 -0.17 8.13
N TRP A 257 4.59 1.08 7.91
CA TRP A 257 5.46 2.22 8.09
C TRP A 257 5.41 2.68 9.55
N VAL A 258 6.56 2.95 10.14
CA VAL A 258 6.66 3.54 11.49
C VAL A 258 7.50 4.82 11.46
N ALA A 259 7.16 5.78 12.30
CA ALA A 259 7.87 7.04 12.39
C ALA A 259 9.13 6.91 13.27
N GLY A 260 10.27 6.64 12.64
CA GLY A 260 11.56 6.45 13.32
C GLY A 260 11.89 4.99 13.63
N GLU A 261 13.19 4.70 13.70
CA GLU A 261 13.76 3.37 13.94
C GLU A 261 13.38 2.80 15.32
N ASP A 262 13.19 3.69 16.30
CA ASP A 262 12.80 3.36 17.68
C ASP A 262 11.45 2.63 17.77
N LYS A 263 10.65 2.68 16.71
CA LYS A 263 9.31 2.06 16.63
C LYS A 263 9.27 0.80 15.77
N LEU A 264 10.39 0.36 15.19
CA LEU A 264 10.42 -0.84 14.32
C LEU A 264 9.91 -2.09 15.06
N GLU A 265 10.39 -2.33 16.27
CA GLU A 265 9.92 -3.47 17.09
C GLU A 265 8.44 -3.32 17.45
N LEU A 266 7.96 -2.12 17.78
CA LEU A 266 6.55 -1.88 18.05
C LEU A 266 5.68 -2.17 16.82
N GLY A 267 6.12 -1.76 15.63
CA GLY A 267 5.45 -2.11 14.37
C GLY A 267 5.42 -3.62 14.12
N ARG A 268 6.51 -4.34 14.43
CA ARG A 268 6.56 -5.81 14.31
C ARG A 268 5.64 -6.49 15.30
N TYR A 269 5.58 -6.02 16.55
CA TYR A 269 4.62 -6.52 17.53
C TYR A 269 3.17 -6.27 17.10
N ALA A 270 2.88 -5.10 16.52
CA ALA A 270 1.55 -4.77 16.03
C ALA A 270 1.13 -5.71 14.89
N TRP A 271 2.02 -5.93 13.91
CA TRP A 271 1.82 -6.91 12.84
C TRP A 271 1.58 -8.32 13.40
N ASN A 272 2.42 -8.77 14.33
CA ASN A 272 2.29 -10.09 14.94
C ASN A 272 0.97 -10.23 15.71
N ALA A 273 0.49 -9.19 16.37
CA ALA A 273 -0.82 -9.19 17.03
C ALA A 273 -1.96 -9.25 16.00
N PHE A 274 -1.88 -8.46 14.93
CA PHE A 274 -2.84 -8.49 13.83
C PHE A 274 -2.99 -9.89 13.22
N THR A 275 -1.87 -10.58 12.94
CA THR A 275 -1.91 -11.94 12.38
C THR A 275 -2.55 -12.98 13.28
N ARG A 276 -2.68 -12.71 14.59
CA ARG A 276 -3.37 -13.60 15.54
C ARG A 276 -4.84 -13.22 15.74
N ALA A 277 -5.13 -11.92 15.75
CA ALA A 277 -6.43 -11.40 16.15
C ALA A 277 -7.41 -11.21 14.98
N SER A 278 -6.90 -10.83 13.80
CA SER A 278 -7.78 -10.54 12.65
C SER A 278 -8.28 -11.82 11.96
N LYS A 279 -9.52 -11.77 11.45
CA LYS A 279 -10.08 -12.79 10.55
C LYS A 279 -9.30 -12.98 9.24
N ARG A 280 -8.55 -11.96 8.77
CA ARG A 280 -7.63 -12.07 7.61
C ARG A 280 -6.18 -12.21 8.04
N GLY A 281 -5.93 -12.34 9.34
CA GLY A 281 -4.60 -12.52 9.90
C GLY A 281 -3.99 -13.84 9.44
N ASP A 282 -2.82 -13.76 8.82
CA ASP A 282 -2.09 -14.94 8.37
C ASP A 282 -0.58 -14.69 8.48
N LYS A 283 0.12 -15.55 9.23
CA LYS A 283 1.57 -15.48 9.44
C LYS A 283 2.39 -15.74 8.17
N GLN A 284 1.79 -16.37 7.17
CA GLN A 284 2.39 -16.59 5.86
C GLN A 284 2.29 -15.35 4.96
N THR A 285 1.46 -14.36 5.31
CA THR A 285 1.40 -13.10 4.60
C THR A 285 2.79 -12.45 4.59
N PRO A 286 3.35 -12.15 3.40
CA PRO A 286 4.52 -11.30 3.29
C PRO A 286 4.21 -9.93 3.87
N ALA A 287 4.96 -9.54 4.90
CA ALA A 287 4.87 -8.22 5.48
C ALA A 287 6.26 -7.68 5.76
N VAL A 288 6.37 -6.37 5.84
CA VAL A 288 7.60 -5.68 6.20
C VAL A 288 7.30 -4.48 7.07
N ILE A 289 8.18 -4.21 8.03
CA ILE A 289 8.11 -3.05 8.91
C ILE A 289 9.24 -2.10 8.52
N VAL A 290 8.89 -0.85 8.23
CA VAL A 290 9.78 0.12 7.59
C VAL A 290 9.81 1.42 8.39
N ALA A 291 11.00 1.87 8.77
CA ALA A 291 11.19 3.13 9.47
C ALA A 291 11.28 4.30 8.48
N ALA A 292 10.21 5.07 8.39
CA ALA A 292 10.17 6.35 7.72
C ALA A 292 10.83 7.43 8.59
N LYS A 293 11.25 8.54 7.96
CA LYS A 293 11.68 9.75 8.68
C LYS A 293 10.50 10.35 9.45
N SER A 294 9.34 10.45 8.82
CA SER A 294 8.08 10.88 9.45
C SER A 294 6.87 10.49 8.60
N LEU A 295 5.70 10.41 9.21
CA LEU A 295 4.43 10.04 8.58
C LEU A 295 3.44 11.22 8.56
N PRO A 296 2.38 11.17 7.72
CA PRO A 296 1.39 12.23 7.63
C PRO A 296 0.79 12.60 9.00
N LYS A 297 0.64 13.91 9.22
CA LYS A 297 0.12 14.48 10.49
C LYS A 297 0.90 14.05 11.76
N ASN A 298 2.15 13.61 11.62
CA ASN A 298 2.95 13.07 12.72
C ASN A 298 2.40 11.75 13.31
N ALA A 299 1.70 10.95 12.50
CA ALA A 299 1.31 9.59 12.90
C ALA A 299 2.55 8.78 13.33
N MET A 300 2.36 7.86 14.28
CA MET A 300 3.43 6.94 14.69
C MET A 300 3.53 5.71 13.79
N ILE A 301 2.44 5.34 13.13
CA ILE A 301 2.30 4.16 12.27
C ILE A 301 1.33 4.40 11.12
N GLU A 302 1.64 3.84 9.95
CA GLU A 302 0.78 3.78 8.76
C GLU A 302 0.80 2.37 8.18
N VAL A 303 -0.37 1.78 7.90
CA VAL A 303 -0.50 0.42 7.36
C VAL A 303 -1.01 0.47 5.93
N GLN A 304 -0.24 -0.06 4.98
CA GLN A 304 -0.62 -0.19 3.58
C GLN A 304 -0.85 -1.67 3.24
N VAL A 305 -1.92 -1.98 2.51
CA VAL A 305 -2.33 -3.37 2.24
C VAL A 305 -2.53 -3.59 0.74
N LEU A 306 -1.97 -4.69 0.23
CA LEU A 306 -2.33 -5.29 -1.05
C LEU A 306 -3.21 -6.50 -0.76
N ALA A 307 -4.38 -6.58 -1.39
CA ALA A 307 -5.33 -7.66 -1.23
C ALA A 307 -5.84 -8.18 -2.59
N HIS A 308 -6.34 -9.41 -2.58
CA HIS A 308 -6.93 -10.08 -3.75
C HIS A 308 -8.34 -10.57 -3.43
N SER A 309 -9.29 -10.30 -4.32
CA SER A 309 -10.65 -10.84 -4.25
C SER A 309 -10.64 -12.35 -4.54
N ASN A 310 -10.97 -13.20 -3.57
CA ASN A 310 -10.97 -14.66 -3.76
C ASN A 310 -12.21 -15.18 -4.53
N THR A 311 -12.90 -14.37 -5.32
CA THR A 311 -13.98 -14.84 -6.22
C THR A 311 -13.42 -15.19 -7.61
N SER A 312 -13.97 -16.24 -8.23
CA SER A 312 -13.72 -16.57 -9.63
C SER A 312 -14.47 -15.55 -10.47
N GLN A 313 -13.80 -14.82 -11.35
CA GLN A 313 -14.53 -14.08 -12.37
C GLN A 313 -14.84 -15.06 -13.51
N PRO A 314 -16.10 -15.16 -13.97
CA PRO A 314 -16.38 -15.83 -15.22
C PRO A 314 -15.56 -15.13 -16.31
N THR A 315 -14.65 -15.88 -16.94
CA THR A 315 -14.08 -15.42 -18.20
C THR A 315 -15.10 -15.76 -19.26
N ASP A 316 -15.88 -14.79 -19.69
CA ASP A 316 -16.82 -14.96 -20.81
C ASP A 316 -16.02 -15.20 -22.09
N HIS A 317 -15.71 -16.47 -22.32
CA HIS A 317 -15.38 -17.03 -23.62
C HIS A 317 -16.35 -18.19 -23.86
N ASP A 318 -17.40 -17.86 -24.61
CA ASP A 318 -18.20 -18.67 -25.53
C ASP A 318 -18.26 -20.20 -25.26
N THR A 319 -19.38 -20.73 -24.78
CA THR A 319 -20.52 -21.26 -25.58
C THR A 319 -21.35 -22.24 -24.76
N ASP A 320 -22.66 -22.11 -24.94
CA ASP A 320 -23.73 -23.10 -24.77
C ASP A 320 -24.25 -23.39 -23.36
N GLU A 321 -25.49 -22.94 -23.17
CA GLU A 321 -26.61 -23.58 -22.47
C GLU A 321 -26.23 -24.80 -21.61
N ASP A 322 -26.34 -24.64 -20.29
CA ASP A 322 -27.18 -25.51 -19.47
C ASP A 322 -27.45 -24.79 -18.14
N GLU A 323 -28.72 -24.44 -17.93
CA GLU A 323 -29.28 -24.12 -16.62
C GLU A 323 -29.27 -25.41 -15.81
N ASP A 324 -28.56 -25.46 -14.69
CA ASP A 324 -28.88 -26.37 -13.60
C ASP A 324 -28.50 -25.78 -12.24
N GLU A 325 -29.39 -26.06 -11.30
CA GLU A 325 -29.57 -25.52 -9.96
C GLU A 325 -28.47 -25.90 -8.95
N ASP A 326 -28.49 -25.16 -7.84
CA ASP A 326 -27.96 -25.54 -6.53
C ASP A 326 -26.51 -26.03 -6.46
N ASP A 327 -25.60 -25.08 -6.23
CA ASP A 327 -24.40 -25.39 -5.48
C ASP A 327 -24.24 -24.42 -4.30
N ASN A 328 -24.78 -24.85 -3.15
CA ASN A 328 -24.30 -24.46 -1.84
C ASN A 328 -22.86 -24.98 -1.66
N THR A 329 -21.93 -24.47 -2.46
CA THR A 329 -20.50 -24.69 -2.27
C THR A 329 -20.03 -23.63 -1.29
N GLY A 330 -19.85 -24.03 -0.03
CA GLY A 330 -19.05 -23.27 0.90
C GLY A 330 -17.75 -22.88 0.19
N ALA A 331 -17.53 -21.57 0.04
CA ALA A 331 -16.38 -21.05 -0.70
C ALA A 331 -15.10 -21.65 -0.11
N GLU A 332 -14.55 -22.69 -0.74
CA GLU A 332 -13.25 -23.24 -0.36
C GLU A 332 -12.25 -22.09 -0.50
N LEU A 333 -11.73 -21.61 0.63
CA LEU A 333 -10.66 -20.61 0.63
C LEU A 333 -9.53 -21.18 -0.23
N ALA A 334 -9.09 -20.41 -1.23
CA ALA A 334 -8.08 -20.89 -2.16
C ALA A 334 -6.83 -21.31 -1.40
N GLN A 335 -6.22 -22.42 -1.82
CA GLN A 335 -4.97 -22.90 -1.23
C GLN A 335 -3.90 -21.81 -1.37
N VAL A 336 -3.53 -21.23 -0.23
CA VAL A 336 -2.43 -20.26 -0.11
C VAL A 336 -1.14 -21.07 -0.02
N THR A 337 -0.29 -20.96 -1.03
CA THR A 337 1.03 -21.58 -1.02
C THR A 337 2.10 -20.52 -0.73
N ALA A 338 3.00 -20.85 0.20
CA ALA A 338 4.21 -20.09 0.47
C ALA A 338 5.41 -21.02 0.23
N SER A 339 6.26 -20.68 -0.73
CA SER A 339 7.53 -21.38 -0.96
C SER A 339 8.61 -20.78 -0.07
N SER A 340 9.43 -21.64 0.54
CA SER A 340 10.61 -21.25 1.34
C SER A 340 11.90 -21.93 0.84
N GLU A 341 11.87 -22.50 -0.36
CA GLU A 341 12.92 -23.38 -0.87
C GLU A 341 14.09 -22.63 -1.49
N ILE A 342 14.81 -21.78 -0.73
CA ILE A 342 16.22 -21.49 -1.07
C ILE A 342 17.10 -21.36 0.18
N GLN A 343 18.20 -22.12 0.18
CA GLN A 343 19.37 -21.88 1.04
C GLN A 343 20.42 -21.06 0.29
N LEU A 344 20.68 -19.84 0.80
CA LEU A 344 21.97 -19.14 0.96
C LEU A 344 21.65 -17.66 1.26
N ASP A 345 21.99 -17.13 2.44
CA ASP A 345 22.11 -15.67 2.72
C ASP A 345 20.91 -14.71 2.48
N TYR A 346 19.69 -15.21 2.22
CA TYR A 346 18.47 -14.39 2.08
C TYR A 346 17.19 -15.06 2.63
N GLU A 347 16.24 -14.25 3.14
CA GLU A 347 14.89 -14.67 3.55
C GLU A 347 13.89 -14.25 2.46
N HIS A 348 12.93 -15.08 2.07
CA HIS A 348 11.86 -14.64 1.17
C HIS A 348 10.52 -15.27 1.53
N LYS A 349 9.44 -14.58 1.18
CA LYS A 349 8.07 -15.08 1.25
C LYS A 349 7.33 -14.67 0.00
N ILE A 350 6.72 -15.63 -0.67
CA ILE A 350 5.76 -15.39 -1.74
C ILE A 350 4.42 -15.92 -1.28
N ARG A 351 3.38 -15.14 -1.52
CA ARG A 351 2.00 -15.56 -1.32
C ARG A 351 1.27 -15.59 -2.65
N THR A 352 0.84 -16.77 -3.04
CA THR A 352 0.01 -16.98 -4.24
C THR A 352 -1.45 -17.18 -3.87
N VAL A 353 -2.35 -16.54 -4.60
CA VAL A 353 -3.81 -16.70 -4.48
C VAL A 353 -4.31 -17.23 -5.81
N ARG A 354 -5.02 -18.37 -5.78
CA ARG A 354 -5.61 -19.04 -6.97
C ARG A 354 -4.62 -19.32 -8.11
N GLY A 355 -3.35 -19.59 -7.77
CA GLY A 355 -2.30 -19.95 -8.73
C GLY A 355 -1.91 -18.87 -9.75
N THR A 356 -2.52 -17.68 -9.74
CA THR A 356 -2.42 -16.69 -10.84
C THR A 356 -1.98 -15.30 -10.39
N SER A 357 -2.07 -15.03 -9.09
CA SER A 357 -1.67 -13.76 -8.53
C SER A 357 -0.81 -13.99 -7.31
N SER A 358 0.40 -13.44 -7.32
CA SER A 358 1.27 -13.53 -6.15
C SER A 358 1.89 -12.21 -5.73
N PHE A 359 2.26 -12.11 -4.46
CA PHE A 359 3.03 -11.00 -3.93
C PHE A 359 4.25 -11.58 -3.21
N GLY A 360 5.41 -11.02 -3.49
CA GLY A 360 6.68 -11.46 -2.94
C GLY A 360 7.32 -10.40 -2.04
N ILE A 361 8.00 -10.86 -1.02
CA ILE A 361 9.03 -10.09 -0.32
C ILE A 361 10.28 -10.95 -0.27
N ALA A 362 11.41 -10.39 -0.64
CA ALA A 362 12.72 -11.00 -0.50
C ALA A 362 13.66 -10.07 0.29
N PHE A 363 14.53 -10.65 1.08
CA PHE A 363 15.47 -9.98 1.94
C PHE A 363 16.85 -10.55 1.63
N ALA A 364 17.63 -9.88 0.79
CA ALA A 364 18.86 -10.41 0.23
C ALA A 364 20.10 -9.62 0.64
N ASN A 365 21.15 -10.32 1.07
CA ASN A 365 22.43 -9.66 1.26
C ASN A 365 23.16 -9.45 -0.08
N ASN A 366 24.18 -8.62 -0.01
CA ASN A 366 24.96 -8.20 -1.17
C ASN A 366 25.70 -9.34 -1.89
N ALA A 367 26.07 -10.40 -1.16
CA ALA A 367 26.78 -11.57 -1.68
C ALA A 367 25.82 -12.54 -2.39
N GLY A 368 24.56 -12.61 -1.95
CA GLY A 368 23.52 -13.48 -2.52
C GLY A 368 22.93 -13.00 -3.84
N LEU A 369 23.11 -11.71 -4.16
CA LEU A 369 22.67 -11.10 -5.42
C LEU A 369 23.76 -11.11 -6.49
N SER A 370 24.45 -12.25 -6.61
CA SER A 370 25.12 -12.56 -7.87
C SER A 370 24.08 -12.54 -9.00
N SER A 371 24.50 -12.39 -10.25
CA SER A 371 23.61 -12.45 -11.43
C SER A 371 22.63 -13.64 -11.40
N SER A 372 22.93 -14.69 -10.62
CA SER A 372 22.08 -15.83 -10.32
C SER A 372 20.68 -15.50 -9.82
N LEU A 373 20.45 -14.54 -8.91
CA LEU A 373 19.11 -14.29 -8.33
C LEU A 373 18.18 -13.65 -9.38
N LEU A 374 18.70 -12.69 -10.15
CA LEU A 374 18.00 -12.11 -11.31
C LEU A 374 17.71 -13.14 -12.40
N THR A 375 18.50 -14.21 -12.47
CA THR A 375 18.28 -15.35 -13.37
C THR A 375 17.58 -16.54 -12.70
N GLN A 376 17.19 -16.43 -11.43
CA GLN A 376 16.57 -17.56 -10.74
C GLN A 376 15.08 -17.66 -11.13
N PRO A 377 14.53 -18.88 -11.18
CA PRO A 377 13.11 -19.13 -11.39
C PRO A 377 12.20 -18.27 -10.51
N LEU A 378 12.61 -17.93 -9.29
CA LEU A 378 11.84 -17.11 -8.36
C LEU A 378 11.55 -15.68 -8.85
N LEU A 379 12.40 -15.10 -9.71
CA LEU A 379 12.19 -13.80 -10.35
C LEU A 379 11.88 -13.91 -11.86
N LEU A 380 12.24 -15.03 -12.51
CA LEU A 380 12.01 -15.28 -13.94
C LEU A 380 10.78 -16.15 -14.28
N HIS A 381 10.29 -16.96 -13.33
CA HIS A 381 9.24 -17.98 -13.53
C HIS A 381 8.06 -17.85 -12.54
N HIS A 382 8.07 -16.89 -11.62
CA HIS A 382 6.94 -16.68 -10.71
C HIS A 382 6.03 -15.51 -11.11
N GLU A 383 4.74 -15.80 -11.03
CA GLU A 383 3.58 -14.97 -11.34
C GLU A 383 3.27 -13.93 -10.26
N ALA A 384 4.28 -13.20 -9.81
CA ALA A 384 4.08 -12.12 -8.83
C ALA A 384 3.34 -10.94 -9.47
N LEU A 385 2.87 -10.00 -8.67
CA LEU A 385 2.35 -8.67 -9.06
C LEU A 385 3.29 -7.58 -8.54
N ALA A 386 3.94 -7.86 -7.41
CA ALA A 386 5.01 -7.05 -6.85
C ALA A 386 5.92 -7.94 -5.97
N VAL A 387 7.21 -7.66 -5.98
CA VAL A 387 8.27 -8.29 -5.19
C VAL A 387 9.08 -7.21 -4.48
N VAL A 388 8.97 -7.07 -3.17
CA VAL A 388 9.78 -6.09 -2.43
C VAL A 388 11.11 -6.73 -2.03
N VAL A 389 12.24 -6.20 -2.47
CA VAL A 389 13.60 -6.70 -2.16
C VAL A 389 14.30 -5.78 -1.16
N PHE A 390 14.92 -6.35 -0.12
CA PHE A 390 15.62 -5.61 0.94
C PHE A 390 17.10 -5.99 1.05
N HIS A 391 17.98 -5.05 1.38
CA HIS A 391 19.45 -5.25 1.38
C HIS A 391 20.15 -4.77 2.65
N SER A 392 21.26 -5.42 3.02
CA SER A 392 22.00 -5.24 4.28
C SER A 392 23.33 -4.47 4.12
N PRO A 393 24.04 -4.10 5.21
CA PRO A 393 25.24 -3.27 5.12
C PRO A 393 26.38 -3.95 4.35
N GLY A 394 26.77 -3.37 3.22
CA GLY A 394 27.85 -3.88 2.37
C GLY A 394 27.53 -3.72 0.89
N THR A 395 26.23 -3.61 0.56
CA THR A 395 25.63 -2.76 -0.47
C THR A 395 26.50 -2.37 -1.69
N ASP A 396 26.64 -3.15 -2.77
CA ASP A 396 27.22 -2.62 -4.01
C ASP A 396 26.10 -1.87 -4.70
N LEU A 397 26.05 -0.59 -4.38
CA LEU A 397 25.04 0.32 -4.89
C LEU A 397 25.11 0.44 -6.43
N GLY A 398 26.23 0.05 -7.05
CA GLY A 398 26.39 0.03 -8.51
C GLY A 398 25.55 -1.04 -9.22
N ALA A 399 25.08 -2.07 -8.49
CA ALA A 399 24.16 -3.08 -9.03
C ALA A 399 22.69 -2.61 -9.03
N ILE A 400 22.34 -1.60 -8.22
CA ILE A 400 20.97 -1.11 -8.01
C ILE A 400 20.21 -0.80 -9.30
N PRO A 401 20.80 -0.09 -10.29
CA PRO A 401 20.10 0.25 -11.53
C PRO A 401 19.63 -0.96 -12.34
N ARG A 402 20.15 -2.17 -12.08
CA ARG A 402 19.80 -3.40 -12.81
C ARG A 402 18.50 -4.06 -12.35
N TYR A 403 17.96 -3.68 -11.19
CA TYR A 403 16.83 -4.41 -10.57
C TYR A 403 15.44 -3.97 -11.03
N GLN A 404 15.32 -2.97 -11.93
CA GLN A 404 14.03 -2.46 -12.42
C GLN A 404 13.00 -2.22 -11.28
N ALA A 405 13.44 -1.56 -10.20
CA ALA A 405 12.72 -1.47 -8.92
C ALA A 405 12.46 -0.03 -8.51
N ALA A 406 11.44 0.23 -7.69
CA ALA A 406 11.30 1.49 -6.96
C ALA A 406 12.22 1.49 -5.73
N TYR A 407 13.02 2.53 -5.56
CA TYR A 407 13.94 2.65 -4.45
C TYR A 407 13.36 3.54 -3.33
N ILE A 408 13.43 3.03 -2.10
CA ILE A 408 12.91 3.70 -0.91
C ILE A 408 14.05 3.85 0.11
N PRO A 409 14.64 5.04 0.28
CA PRO A 409 15.74 5.28 1.22
C PRO A 409 15.19 5.46 2.64
N VAL A 410 15.21 4.39 3.43
CA VAL A 410 14.58 4.33 4.75
C VAL A 410 15.62 4.20 5.86
N ARG A 411 15.22 4.49 7.09
CA ARG A 411 16.13 4.52 8.24
C ARG A 411 16.44 3.15 8.84
N GLY A 412 15.62 2.17 8.49
CA GLY A 412 15.73 0.81 8.99
C GLY A 412 14.52 0.01 8.57
N ILE A 413 14.71 -1.30 8.53
CA ILE A 413 13.72 -2.26 8.05
C ILE A 413 13.80 -3.47 8.94
N LEU A 414 12.65 -4.02 9.28
CA LEU A 414 12.53 -5.20 10.11
C LEU A 414 11.57 -6.19 9.44
N SER A 415 12.01 -7.43 9.26
CA SER A 415 11.13 -8.51 8.84
C SER A 415 10.20 -8.93 9.99
N PRO A 416 9.10 -9.65 9.71
CA PRO A 416 8.25 -10.21 10.77
C PRO A 416 9.00 -11.14 11.74
N SER A 417 10.09 -11.77 11.28
CA SER A 417 11.00 -12.62 12.05
C SER A 417 12.00 -11.84 12.91
N GLY A 418 12.11 -10.51 12.74
CA GLY A 418 13.02 -9.65 13.51
C GLY A 418 14.40 -9.44 12.88
N VAL A 419 14.56 -9.75 11.60
CA VAL A 419 15.82 -9.54 10.85
C VAL A 419 15.87 -8.12 10.31
N THR A 420 17.02 -7.44 10.48
CA THR A 420 17.21 -6.04 10.11
C THR A 420 17.87 -5.85 8.74
N TRP A 421 17.46 -4.79 8.01
CA TRP A 421 17.97 -4.45 6.68
C TRP A 421 18.09 -2.92 6.50
N ASP A 422 19.01 -2.50 5.63
CA ASP A 422 19.39 -1.09 5.42
C ASP A 422 18.62 -0.40 4.29
N MET A 423 18.17 -1.16 3.29
CA MET A 423 17.63 -0.60 2.05
C MET A 423 16.42 -1.37 1.57
N ALA A 424 15.46 -0.64 0.98
CA ALA A 424 14.24 -1.15 0.41
C ALA A 424 14.17 -0.89 -1.10
N PHE A 425 13.86 -1.94 -1.85
CA PHE A 425 13.52 -1.91 -3.26
C PHE A 425 12.13 -2.53 -3.43
N CYS A 426 11.27 -1.93 -4.22
CA CYS A 426 10.04 -2.56 -4.66
C CYS A 426 10.24 -2.96 -6.13
N ILE A 427 10.63 -4.22 -6.37
CA ILE A 427 10.59 -4.77 -7.71
C ILE A 427 9.13 -5.05 -8.03
N HIS A 428 8.67 -4.67 -9.21
CA HIS A 428 7.36 -5.07 -9.66
C HIS A 428 7.53 -6.05 -10.80
N VAL A 429 7.33 -7.34 -10.52
CA VAL A 429 7.26 -8.40 -11.54
C VAL A 429 5.84 -8.97 -11.56
N PRO A 430 4.86 -8.28 -12.16
CA PRO A 430 3.67 -8.93 -12.73
C PRO A 430 4.05 -10.11 -13.64
N VAL A 431 3.40 -11.27 -13.54
CA VAL A 431 3.11 -12.18 -14.68
C VAL A 431 1.79 -12.85 -14.34
N HIS A 432 0.76 -12.70 -15.16
CA HIS A 432 -0.34 -13.66 -15.15
C HIS A 432 0.10 -14.77 -16.10
N SER A 433 0.09 -16.04 -15.72
CA SER A 433 -0.05 -17.11 -16.70
C SER A 433 -1.47 -17.64 -16.55
N LYS A 434 -2.24 -17.66 -17.64
CA LYS A 434 -2.95 -18.89 -17.89
C LYS A 434 -1.88 -19.69 -18.61
N ALA A 435 -1.18 -20.57 -17.90
CA ALA A 435 -0.48 -21.66 -18.57
C ALA A 435 -1.55 -22.32 -19.46
N ARG A 436 -1.34 -22.25 -20.77
CA ARG A 436 -2.01 -23.16 -21.70
C ARG A 436 -1.30 -24.50 -21.61
#